data_AF-A0A1H9FV25-F1
#
_entry.id   AF-A0A1H9FV25-F1
#
_cell.length_a   1.000
_cell.length_b   1.000
_cell.length_c   1.000
_cell.angle_alpha   90.00
_cell.angle_beta   90.00
_cell.angle_gamma   90.00
#
_symmetry.space_group_name_H-M   'P 1'
#
loop_
_entity.id
_entity.type
_entity.pdbx_description
1 polymer ?
#
loop_
_entity_poly.entity_id
_entity_poly.type
_entity_poly.pdbx_seq_one_letter_code
_entity_poly.pdbx_strand_id
1 'polypeptide(L)' 'MNGFEPEQFQRKKRLIIVAQVILLIIQLVTLWAYYFKEKQTILTPPLILGLMINVYTLINTISLGK' A
#
# COMPACT_ATOMS: atom_id res chain seq x y z
N MET A 1 33.33 8.65 0.59
CA MET A 1 31.89 8.74 0.86
C MET A 1 31.12 8.10 -0.27
N ASN A 2 30.10 7.31 0.09
CA ASN A 2 28.95 6.85 -0.70
C ASN A 2 29.14 5.61 -1.58
N GLY A 3 29.37 4.46 -0.93
CA GLY A 3 28.84 3.20 -1.43
C GLY A 3 27.32 3.21 -1.25
N PHE A 4 26.57 3.38 -2.34
CA PHE A 4 25.18 2.94 -2.36
C PHE A 4 25.21 1.42 -2.17
N GLU A 5 25.15 0.94 -0.93
CA GLU A 5 25.10 -0.49 -0.66
C GLU A 5 23.77 -1.03 -1.20
N PRO A 6 23.80 -1.85 -2.25
CA PRO A 6 22.58 -2.39 -2.86
C PRO A 6 21.77 -3.21 -1.83
N GLU A 7 22.42 -3.77 -0.82
CA GLU A 7 21.76 -4.49 0.28
C GLU A 7 20.85 -3.59 1.14
N GLN A 8 21.28 -2.37 1.44
CA GLN A 8 20.45 -1.43 2.21
C GLN A 8 19.24 -0.96 1.41
N PHE A 9 19.42 -0.74 0.11
CA PHE A 9 18.33 -0.40 -0.80
C PHE A 9 17.31 -1.54 -0.90
N GLN A 10 17.76 -2.78 -1.06
CA GLN A 10 16.90 -3.97 -1.10
C GLN A 10 16.18 -4.21 0.23
N ARG A 11 16.85 -4.03 1.37
CA ARG A 11 16.22 -4.12 2.71
C ARG A 11 15.11 -3.07 2.87
N LYS A 12 15.39 -1.80 2.55
CA LYS A 12 14.38 -0.71 2.63
C LYS A 12 13.19 -0.99 1.71
N LYS A 13 13.44 -1.44 0.48
CA LYS A 13 12.39 -1.84 -0.47
C LYS A 13 11.48 -2.94 0.09
N ARG A 14 12.05 -3.99 0.69
CA ARG A 14 11.25 -5.07 1.32
C ARG A 14 10.38 -4.55 2.46
N LEU A 15 10.91 -3.68 3.31
CA LEU A 15 10.14 -3.08 4.41
C LEU A 15 8.99 -2.21 3.88
N ILE A 16 9.22 -1.42 2.83
CA ILE A 16 8.17 -0.62 2.19
C ILE A 16 7.07 -1.53 1.63
N ILE A 17 7.43 -2.60 0.94
CA ILE A 17 6.47 -3.57 0.40
C ILE A 17 5.63 -4.19 1.53
N VAL A 18 6.26 -4.63 2.63
CA VAL A 18 5.54 -5.20 3.78
C VAL A 18 4.59 -4.18 4.40
N ALA A 19 5.03 -2.93 4.58
CA ALA A 19 4.19 -1.86 5.11
C ALA A 19 3.00 -1.57 4.20
N GLN A 20 3.19 -1.55 2.88
CA GLN A 20 2.11 -1.36 1.91
C GLN A 20 1.09 -2.49 1.93
N VAL A 21 1.54 -3.74 2.06
CA VAL A 21 0.63 -4.90 2.20
C VAL A 21 -0.20 -4.79 3.47
N ILE A 22 0.41 -4.41 4.60
CA ILE A 22 -0.34 -4.16 5.84
C ILE A 22 -1.36 -3.03 5.65
N LEU A 23 -0.96 -1.94 4.99
CA LEU A 23 -1.84 -0.82 4.69
C LEU A 23 -3.03 -1.25 3.81
N LEU A 24 -2.80 -2.11 2.81
CA LEU A 24 -3.87 -2.67 1.96
C LEU A 24 -4.87 -3.48 2.78
N ILE A 25 -4.40 -4.33 3.70
CA ILE A 25 -5.27 -5.12 4.58
C ILE A 25 -6.14 -4.19 5.44
N ILE A 26 -5.55 -3.16 6.05
CA ILE A 26 -6.27 -2.18 6.86
C ILE A 26 -7.31 -1.44 6.00
N GLN A 27 -6.95 -1.02 4.78
CA GLN A 27 -7.87 -0.35 3.86
C GLN A 27 -9.06 -1.25 3.48
N LEU A 28 -8.84 -2.55 3.24
CA LEU A 28 -9.91 -3.50 2.95
C LEU A 28 -10.86 -3.69 4.15
N VAL A 29 -10.32 -3.86 5.35
CA VAL A 29 -11.11 -3.96 6.59
C VAL A 29 -11.91 -2.69 6.83
N THR A 30 -11.29 -1.53 6.59
CA THR A 30 -11.91 -0.22 6.73
C THR A 30 -13.05 -0.04 5.73
N LEU A 31 -12.82 -0.36 4.45
CA LEU A 31 -13.85 -0.34 3.41
C LEU A 31 -15.02 -1.26 3.78
N TRP A 32 -14.73 -2.48 4.24
CA TRP A 32 -15.74 -3.43 4.68
C TRP A 32 -16.57 -2.88 5.85
N ALA A 33 -15.91 -2.32 6.87
CA ALA A 33 -16.59 -1.71 8.02
C ALA A 33 -17.48 -0.52 7.60
N TYR A 34 -16.95 0.44 6.83
CA TYR A 34 -17.73 1.63 6.43
C TYR A 34 -18.87 1.29 5.47
N TYR A 35 -18.65 0.37 4.53
CA TYR A 35 -19.66 -0.01 3.54
C TYR A 35 -20.77 -0.88 4.15
N PHE A 36 -20.42 -1.93 4.90
CA PHE A 36 -21.41 -2.89 5.41
C PHE A 36 -22.00 -2.50 6.77
N LYS A 37 -21.17 -2.00 7.70
CA LYS A 37 -21.62 -1.69 9.06
C LYS A 37 -22.25 -0.32 9.17
N GLU A 38 -21.57 0.71 8.64
CA GLU A 38 -22.04 2.10 8.77
C GLU A 38 -22.90 2.56 7.59
N LYS A 39 -22.92 1.79 6.48
CA LYS A 39 -23.60 2.15 5.22
C LYS A 39 -23.21 3.54 4.70
N GLN A 40 -22.02 4.03 5.08
CA GLN A 40 -21.51 5.32 4.65
C GLN A 40 -20.88 5.20 3.26
N THR A 41 -21.73 5.29 2.25
CA THR A 41 -21.33 5.23 0.84
C THR A 41 -20.51 6.42 0.38
N ILE A 42 -20.60 7.58 1.05
CA ILE A 42 -19.84 8.79 0.69
C ILE A 42 -18.32 8.59 0.86
N LEU A 43 -17.90 7.77 1.82
CA LEU A 43 -16.48 7.45 2.05
C LEU A 43 -15.97 6.30 1.18
N THR A 44 -16.86 5.58 0.49
CA THR A 44 -16.48 4.43 -0.34
C THR A 44 -15.63 4.84 -1.55
N PRO A 45 -15.98 5.89 -2.34
CA PRO A 45 -15.13 6.36 -3.44
C PRO A 45 -13.70 6.75 -3.03
N PRO A 46 -13.46 7.60 -2.00
CA PRO A 46 -12.09 7.94 -1.60
C PRO A 46 -11.31 6.73 -1.06
N LEU A 47 -11.96 5.77 -0.39
CA LEU A 47 -11.32 4.53 0.07
C LEU A 47 -10.91 3.62 -1.11
N ILE A 48 -11.76 3.49 -2.14
CA ILE A 48 -11.43 2.75 -3.37
C ILE A 48 -10.25 3.41 -4.11
N LEU A 49 -10.24 4.74 -4.22
CA LEU A 49 -9.11 5.46 -4.80
C LEU A 49 -7.81 5.21 -4.00
N GLY A 50 -7.90 5.24 -2.66
CA GLY A 50 -6.78 4.89 -1.79
C GLY A 50 -6.25 3.48 -2.01
N LEU A 51 -7.13 2.49 -2.23
CA LEU A 51 -6.75 1.12 -2.59
C LEU A 51 -6.04 1.08 -3.95
N MET A 52 -6.57 1.75 -4.97
CA MET A 52 -5.96 1.77 -6.30
C MET A 52 -4.57 2.39 -6.30
N ILE A 53 -4.40 3.52 -5.60
CA ILE A 53 -3.09 4.17 -5.45
C ILE A 53 -2.11 3.24 -4.76
N ASN A 54 -2.53 2.61 -3.65
CA ASN A 54 -1.64 1.73 -2.89
C ASN A 54 -1.21 0.48 -3.70
N VAL A 55 -2.13 -0.12 -4.45
CA VAL A 55 -1.82 -1.22 -5.40
C VAL A 55 -0.86 -0.75 -6.49
N TYR A 56 -1.10 0.41 -7.10
CA TYR A 56 -0.23 0.98 -8.13
C TYR A 56 1.18 1.24 -7.59
N THR A 57 1.30 1.84 -6.41
CA THR A 57 2.58 2.08 -5.76
C THR A 57 3.27 0.77 -5.43
N LEU A 58 2.56 -0.24 -4.92
CA LEU A 58 3.12 -1.56 -4.62
C LEU A 58 3.70 -2.23 -5.87
N ILE A 59 2.97 -2.21 -6.99
CA ILE A 59 3.43 -2.76 -8.28
C ILE A 59 4.70 -2.02 -8.73
N ASN A 60 4.71 -0.69 -8.68
CA ASN A 60 5.89 0.09 -9.04
C ASN A 60 7.08 -0.17 -8.13
N THR A 61 6.87 -0.25 -6.81
CA THR A 61 7.93 -0.57 -5.84
C THR A 61 8.50 -1.96 -6.08
N ILE A 62 7.67 -2.95 -6.41
CA ILE A 62 8.12 -4.29 -6.81
C ILE A 62 8.92 -4.22 -8.12
N SER A 63 8.43 -3.47 -9.11
CA SER A 63 9.06 -3.30 -10.42
C SER A 63 10.43 -2.60 -10.36
N LEU A 64 10.62 -1.63 -9.46
CA LEU A 64 11.85 -0.84 -9.25
C LEU A 64 13.11 -1.64 -8.82
N GLY A 65 13.06 -2.97 -8.86
CA GLY A 65 14.25 -3.79 -8.64
C GLY A 65 14.25 -5.09 -9.46
N LYS A 66 13.50 -5.12 -10.56
CA LYS A 66 13.89 -5.86 -11.76
C LYS A 66 14.81 -4.96 -12.59
#